data_AF-A0A9W6X448-F1
#
_entry.id   AF-A0A9W6X448-F1
#
_cell.length_a   1.000
_cell.length_b   1.000
_cell.length_c   1.000
_cell.angle_alpha   90.00
_cell.angle_beta   90.00
_cell.angle_gamma   90.00
#
_symmetry.space_group_name_H-M   'P 1'
#
loop_
_entity.id
_entity.type
_entity.pdbx_description
1 polymer ?
#
loop_
_entity_poly.entity_id
_entity_poly.type
_entity_poly.pdbx_seq_one_letter_code
_entity_poly.pdbx_strand_id
1 'polypeptide(L)'
;MAVRRINAKIRRLNWGEVRNSLIPADGSEGVPFEVCDASLDDWRRYVESDEAALSSSMMMWCNGKIIIVKVPEAIHGRIVSRLNCAIRDATGTGENDLRSYLATYVSNLDALGKVGRLGLLEPDCSFGPDHTVVGAIKPKGLRWDEFHTLKVEIGVSQTWGRVKDHRSLEFKADAWRQYPGVEYVLCIHASPALDFCGNRLDSVVNDEFEGPRTQPMHRRRLSHSP
;
A
#
# COMPACT_ATOMS: atom_id res chain seq x y z
N MET A 1 22.48 14.39 1.52
CA MET A 1 22.43 14.91 0.13
C MET A 1 21.32 14.28 -0.72
N ALA A 2 21.13 12.95 -0.67
CA ALA A 2 20.09 12.26 -1.45
C ALA A 2 18.66 12.80 -1.22
N VAL A 3 18.22 12.93 0.04
CA VAL A 3 16.87 13.43 0.38
C VAL A 3 16.59 14.80 -0.23
N ARG A 4 17.52 15.76 -0.06
CA ARG A 4 17.38 17.11 -0.65
C ARG A 4 17.28 17.08 -2.17
N ARG A 5 18.05 16.21 -2.84
CA ARG A 5 18.01 16.04 -4.31
C ARG A 5 16.65 15.50 -4.77
N ILE A 6 16.15 14.45 -4.12
CA ILE A 6 14.85 13.84 -4.43
C ILE A 6 13.72 14.84 -4.16
N ASN A 7 13.74 15.51 -3.02
CA ASN A 7 12.79 16.57 -2.68
C ASN A 7 12.76 17.71 -3.72
N ALA A 8 13.93 18.13 -4.22
CA ALA A 8 14.01 19.15 -5.25
C ALA A 8 13.39 18.69 -6.57
N LYS A 9 13.46 17.40 -6.91
CA LYS A 9 12.77 16.83 -8.08
C LYS A 9 11.25 16.82 -7.87
N ILE A 10 10.79 16.32 -6.72
CA ILE A 10 9.37 16.25 -6.37
C ILE A 10 8.71 17.64 -6.41
N ARG A 11 9.35 18.66 -5.81
CA ARG A 11 8.82 20.03 -5.78
C ARG A 11 8.73 20.70 -7.15
N ARG A 12 9.42 20.17 -8.16
CA ARG A 12 9.40 20.69 -9.54
C ARG A 12 8.47 19.90 -10.46
N LEU A 13 7.79 18.88 -9.95
CA LEU A 13 6.85 18.09 -10.74
C LEU A 13 5.66 18.94 -11.18
N ASN A 14 5.24 18.76 -12.43
CA ASN A 14 3.93 19.21 -12.89
C ASN A 14 2.89 18.16 -12.45
N TRP A 15 2.16 18.46 -11.37
CA TRP A 15 1.16 17.52 -10.83
C TRP A 15 -0.01 17.24 -11.79
N GLY A 16 -0.27 18.12 -12.76
CA GLY A 16 -1.23 17.85 -13.84
C GLY A 16 -0.76 16.71 -14.74
N GLU A 17 0.52 16.70 -15.11
CA GLU A 17 1.13 15.61 -15.90
C GLU A 17 1.20 14.31 -15.11
N VAL A 18 1.59 14.37 -13.83
CA VAL A 18 1.59 13.20 -12.93
C VAL A 18 0.19 12.60 -12.86
N ARG A 19 -0.84 13.42 -12.66
CA ARG A 19 -2.24 12.98 -12.63
C ARG A 19 -2.65 12.35 -13.95
N ASN A 20 -2.40 13.00 -15.08
CA ASN A 20 -2.79 12.50 -16.40
C ASN A 20 -2.07 11.20 -16.76
N SER A 21 -0.82 11.03 -16.32
CA SER A 21 -0.08 9.79 -16.51
C SER A 21 -0.66 8.65 -15.68
N LEU A 22 -1.05 8.93 -14.43
CA LEU A 22 -1.54 7.90 -13.51
C LEU A 22 -3.01 7.54 -13.75
N ILE A 23 -3.83 8.54 -14.10
CA ILE A 23 -5.27 8.45 -14.35
C ILE A 23 -5.58 9.15 -15.69
N PRO A 24 -5.35 8.48 -16.83
CA PRO A 24 -5.64 9.03 -18.15
C PRO A 24 -7.13 9.38 -18.30
N ALA A 25 -7.42 10.53 -18.91
CA ALA A 25 -8.79 11.00 -19.11
C ALA A 25 -9.59 10.14 -20.10
N ASP A 26 -8.91 9.40 -20.98
CA ASP A 26 -9.52 8.48 -21.95
C ASP A 26 -9.90 7.12 -21.34
N GLY A 27 -9.64 6.91 -20.04
CA GLY A 27 -9.92 5.68 -19.34
C GLY A 27 -8.94 4.54 -19.65
N SER A 28 -7.85 4.83 -20.37
CA SER A 28 -6.76 3.87 -20.57
C SER A 28 -6.06 3.54 -19.24
N GLU A 29 -5.34 2.41 -19.23
CA GLU A 29 -4.51 2.05 -18.10
C GLU A 29 -3.37 3.07 -17.97
N GLY A 30 -3.32 3.78 -16.83
CA GLY A 30 -2.23 4.74 -16.61
C GLY A 30 -0.86 4.07 -16.57
N VAL A 31 0.18 4.86 -16.39
CA VAL A 31 1.56 4.36 -16.17
C VAL A 31 2.21 5.07 -14.98
N PRO A 32 3.16 4.41 -14.28
CA PRO A 32 3.92 5.07 -13.23
C PRO A 32 4.64 6.30 -13.75
N PHE A 33 4.69 7.36 -12.94
CA PHE A 33 5.39 8.58 -13.30
C PHE A 33 6.82 8.54 -12.76
N GLU A 34 7.81 8.60 -13.64
CA GLU A 34 9.22 8.60 -13.24
C GLU A 34 9.64 9.93 -12.61
N VAL A 35 10.26 9.88 -11.43
CA VAL A 35 10.77 11.06 -10.72
C VAL A 35 12.24 11.30 -11.04
N CYS A 36 13.08 10.29 -10.80
CA CYS A 36 14.52 10.31 -11.07
C CYS A 36 15.17 8.95 -10.87
N ASP A 37 16.39 8.80 -11.39
CA ASP A 37 17.29 7.71 -11.01
C ASP A 37 17.77 7.87 -9.55
N ALA A 38 17.83 6.76 -8.83
CA ALA A 38 18.34 6.68 -7.47
C ALA A 38 18.83 5.26 -7.14
N SER A 39 19.87 5.15 -6.32
CA SER A 39 20.23 3.86 -5.74
C SER A 39 19.18 3.41 -4.70
N LEU A 40 19.16 2.12 -4.37
CA LEU A 40 18.32 1.60 -3.29
C LEU A 40 18.66 2.27 -1.94
N ASP A 41 19.93 2.58 -1.69
CA ASP A 41 20.35 3.28 -0.46
C ASP A 41 19.88 4.74 -0.43
N ASP A 42 19.84 5.42 -1.58
CA ASP A 42 19.28 6.77 -1.67
C ASP A 42 17.78 6.77 -1.41
N TRP A 43 17.07 5.74 -1.89
CA TRP A 43 15.66 5.52 -1.59
C TRP A 43 15.44 5.22 -0.10
N ARG A 44 16.23 4.33 0.51
CA ARG A 44 16.15 4.02 1.94
C ARG A 44 16.28 5.28 2.79
N ARG A 45 17.30 6.09 2.53
CA ARG A 45 17.50 7.36 3.24
C ARG A 45 16.35 8.35 3.04
N TYR A 46 15.63 8.27 1.93
CA TYR A 46 14.46 9.10 1.68
C TYR A 46 13.25 8.63 2.49
N VAL A 47 12.95 7.32 2.49
CA VAL A 47 11.86 6.71 3.26
C VAL A 47 12.03 6.97 4.77
N GLU A 48 13.26 6.85 5.28
CA GLU A 48 13.57 7.03 6.70
C GLU A 48 13.63 8.51 7.13
N SER A 49 13.44 9.47 6.21
CA SER A 49 13.64 10.89 6.51
C SER A 49 12.33 11.61 6.81
N ASP A 50 12.29 12.27 7.97
CA ASP A 50 11.22 13.21 8.34
C ASP A 50 11.14 14.45 7.40
N GLU A 51 12.14 14.67 6.56
CA GLU A 51 12.16 15.77 5.58
C GLU A 51 11.57 15.36 4.22
N ALA A 52 11.09 14.12 4.04
CA ALA A 52 10.53 13.65 2.78
C ALA A 52 9.37 14.54 2.28
N ALA A 53 9.50 15.07 1.05
CA ALA A 53 8.52 16.00 0.49
C ALA A 53 7.22 15.33 0.01
N LEU A 54 7.25 14.02 -0.19
CA LEU A 54 6.12 13.18 -0.55
C LEU A 54 6.24 11.84 0.18
N SER A 55 5.12 11.36 0.74
CA SER A 55 5.05 10.07 1.42
C SER A 55 5.51 8.93 0.52
N SER A 56 6.35 8.06 1.06
CA SER A 56 6.85 6.85 0.40
C SER A 56 5.75 5.88 0.01
N SER A 57 4.63 5.83 0.74
CA SER A 57 3.43 5.09 0.33
C SER A 57 2.91 5.46 -1.07
N MET A 58 3.20 6.67 -1.57
CA MET A 58 2.79 7.15 -2.89
C MET A 58 3.77 6.78 -4.01
N MET A 59 4.92 6.25 -3.64
CA MET A 59 6.09 6.09 -4.49
C MET A 59 6.63 4.67 -4.37
N MET A 60 7.54 4.30 -5.26
CA MET A 60 8.29 3.06 -5.16
C MET A 60 9.67 3.22 -5.79
N TRP A 61 10.62 2.45 -5.30
CA TRP A 61 11.88 2.23 -5.99
C TRP A 61 11.79 0.98 -6.88
N CYS A 62 12.07 1.15 -8.17
CA CYS A 62 12.01 0.09 -9.16
C CYS A 62 13.20 0.22 -10.12
N ASN A 63 14.06 -0.80 -10.18
CA ASN A 63 15.15 -0.92 -11.15
C ASN A 63 16.05 0.33 -11.22
N GLY A 64 16.46 0.88 -10.08
CA GLY A 64 17.34 2.05 -10.03
C GLY A 64 16.62 3.38 -10.20
N LYS A 65 15.28 3.39 -10.18
CA LYS A 65 14.46 4.58 -10.36
C LYS A 65 13.46 4.75 -9.23
N ILE A 66 13.17 5.99 -8.88
CA ILE A 66 12.04 6.36 -8.04
C ILE A 66 10.87 6.73 -8.95
N ILE A 67 9.74 6.07 -8.75
CA ILE A 67 8.50 6.28 -9.51
C ILE A 67 7.35 6.65 -8.55
N ILE A 68 6.42 7.48 -9.01
CA ILE A 68 5.13 7.72 -8.34
C ILE A 68 4.14 6.70 -8.90
N VAL A 69 3.46 5.99 -8.01
CA VAL A 69 2.54 4.90 -8.34
C VAL A 69 1.08 5.24 -8.04
N LYS A 70 0.83 6.26 -7.21
CA LYS A 70 -0.51 6.74 -6.87
C LYS A 70 -0.54 8.25 -6.67
N VAL A 71 -1.70 8.85 -6.95
CA VAL A 71 -1.92 10.29 -6.79
C VAL A 71 -2.27 10.59 -5.33
N PRO A 72 -1.65 11.60 -4.68
CA PRO A 72 -2.02 12.01 -3.33
C PRO A 72 -3.35 12.77 -3.34
N GLU A 73 -4.46 12.03 -3.42
CA GLU A 73 -5.81 12.61 -3.35
C GLU A 73 -6.35 12.60 -1.93
N ALA A 74 -7.05 13.69 -1.54
CA ALA A 74 -7.66 13.80 -0.21
C ALA A 74 -8.64 12.66 0.09
N ILE A 75 -9.30 12.11 -0.94
CA ILE A 75 -10.22 10.99 -0.80
C ILE A 75 -9.51 9.72 -0.32
N HIS A 76 -8.29 9.46 -0.80
CA HIS A 76 -7.48 8.33 -0.36
C HIS A 76 -7.23 8.39 1.15
N GLY A 77 -6.74 9.53 1.65
CA GLY A 77 -6.51 9.74 3.08
C GLY A 77 -7.77 9.60 3.93
N ARG A 78 -8.94 10.03 3.41
CA ARG A 78 -10.23 9.85 4.09
C ARG A 78 -10.63 8.37 4.18
N ILE A 79 -10.46 7.60 3.11
CA ILE A 79 -10.76 6.16 3.10
C ILE A 79 -9.85 5.44 4.10
N VAL A 80 -8.53 5.70 4.04
CA VAL A 80 -7.54 5.16 4.98
C VAL A 80 -7.95 5.42 6.42
N SER A 81 -8.24 6.67 6.76
CA SER A 81 -8.64 7.06 8.11
C SER A 81 -9.92 6.37 8.58
N ARG A 82 -10.95 6.30 7.74
CA ARG A 82 -12.24 5.69 8.08
C ARG A 82 -12.14 4.17 8.22
N LEU A 83 -11.40 3.52 7.34
CA LEU A 83 -11.17 2.08 7.40
C LEU A 83 -10.38 1.69 8.65
N ASN A 84 -9.38 2.50 9.01
CA ASN A 84 -8.63 2.28 10.23
C ASN A 84 -9.52 2.28 11.48
N CYS A 85 -10.44 3.24 11.59
CA CYS A 85 -11.42 3.25 12.68
C CYS A 85 -12.35 2.02 12.62
N ALA A 86 -12.90 1.71 11.44
CA ALA A 86 -13.85 0.61 11.28
C ALA A 86 -13.26 -0.75 11.67
N ILE A 87 -12.00 -1.04 11.32
CA ILE A 87 -11.33 -2.29 11.69
C ILE A 87 -11.13 -2.35 13.21
N ARG A 88 -10.66 -1.25 13.83
CA ARG A 88 -10.47 -1.19 15.28
C ARG A 88 -11.78 -1.39 16.03
N ASP A 89 -12.85 -0.72 15.60
CA ASP A 89 -14.17 -0.83 16.21
C ASP A 89 -14.75 -2.25 16.06
N ALA A 90 -14.51 -2.91 14.92
CA ALA A 90 -15.00 -4.26 14.64
C ALA A 90 -14.38 -5.34 15.55
N THR A 91 -13.20 -5.10 16.13
CA THR A 91 -12.58 -6.02 17.11
C THR A 91 -13.34 -6.06 18.43
N GLY A 92 -14.11 -5.01 18.74
CA GLY A 92 -14.76 -4.82 20.04
C GLY A 92 -13.78 -4.59 21.20
N THR A 93 -12.47 -4.64 20.96
CA THR A 93 -11.41 -4.51 21.99
C THR A 93 -10.49 -3.31 21.74
N GLY A 94 -10.80 -2.50 20.72
CA GLY A 94 -10.07 -1.28 20.40
C GLY A 94 -8.71 -1.60 19.81
N GLU A 95 -7.66 -1.49 20.63
CA GLU A 95 -6.27 -1.82 20.24
C GLU A 95 -5.66 -2.97 21.06
N ASN A 96 -6.46 -3.64 21.90
CA ASN A 96 -5.93 -4.64 22.82
C ASN A 96 -5.55 -5.94 22.10
N ASP A 97 -6.39 -6.44 21.20
CA ASP A 97 -6.12 -7.68 20.46
C ASP A 97 -5.54 -7.45 19.08
N LEU A 98 -5.96 -6.37 18.42
CA LEU A 98 -5.51 -6.00 17.08
C LEU A 98 -5.15 -4.51 17.08
N ARG A 99 -3.85 -4.24 16.97
CA ARG A 99 -3.30 -2.89 16.96
C ARG A 99 -3.16 -2.38 15.55
N SER A 100 -3.46 -1.10 15.35
CA SER A 100 -3.15 -0.41 14.10
C SER A 100 -1.71 0.08 14.08
N TYR A 101 -1.02 -0.22 13.00
CA TYR A 101 0.32 0.28 12.69
C TYR A 101 0.34 1.17 11.44
N LEU A 102 -0.83 1.50 10.88
CA LEU A 102 -0.99 2.41 9.74
C LEU A 102 0.00 2.08 8.59
N ALA A 103 0.60 3.09 7.96
CA ALA A 103 1.55 2.97 6.87
C ALA A 103 3.00 2.73 7.35
N THR A 104 3.20 1.89 8.37
CA THR A 104 4.55 1.59 8.87
C THR A 104 5.32 0.74 7.85
N TYR A 105 6.40 1.31 7.31
CA TYR A 105 7.37 0.55 6.51
C TYR A 105 8.15 -0.40 7.41
N VAL A 106 8.67 -1.47 6.81
CA VAL A 106 9.39 -2.49 7.55
C VAL A 106 10.87 -2.27 7.35
N SER A 107 11.55 -1.97 8.46
CA SER A 107 12.95 -1.54 8.47
C SER A 107 13.92 -2.70 8.33
N ASN A 108 13.52 -3.91 8.74
CA ASN A 108 14.36 -5.10 8.64
C ASN A 108 14.26 -5.76 7.24
N LEU A 109 15.05 -5.25 6.30
CA LEU A 109 15.11 -5.75 4.91
C LEU A 109 15.58 -7.20 4.79
N ASP A 110 16.40 -7.69 5.71
CA ASP A 110 16.91 -9.07 5.69
C ASP A 110 15.80 -10.08 6.05
N ALA A 111 14.88 -9.68 6.94
CA ALA A 111 13.69 -10.47 7.26
C ALA A 111 12.70 -10.55 6.09
N LEU A 112 12.80 -9.65 5.11
CA LEU A 112 11.85 -9.53 4.00
C LEU A 112 12.20 -10.37 2.78
N GLY A 113 13.36 -11.03 2.73
CA GLY A 113 13.76 -11.89 1.62
C GLY A 113 13.57 -11.23 0.24
N LYS A 114 12.67 -11.76 -0.60
CA LYS A 114 12.36 -11.21 -1.93
C LYS A 114 11.56 -9.90 -1.86
N VAL A 115 10.75 -9.69 -0.82
CA VAL A 115 9.94 -8.46 -0.61
C VAL A 115 10.84 -7.27 -0.28
N GLY A 116 11.98 -7.50 0.39
CA GLY A 116 12.96 -6.46 0.68
C GLY A 116 13.54 -5.82 -0.60
N ARG A 117 13.50 -6.55 -1.72
CA ARG A 117 13.91 -6.07 -3.06
C ARG A 117 12.84 -5.24 -3.76
N LEU A 118 11.60 -5.23 -3.26
CA LEU A 118 10.51 -4.36 -3.73
C LEU A 118 10.61 -2.95 -3.12
N GLY A 119 11.73 -2.63 -2.48
CA GLY A 119 12.15 -1.26 -2.19
C GLY A 119 11.35 -0.60 -1.07
N LEU A 120 11.35 -1.19 0.14
CA LEU A 120 10.71 -0.59 1.33
C LEU A 120 9.24 -0.24 1.06
N LEU A 121 8.49 -1.20 0.51
CA LEU A 121 7.07 -1.02 0.25
C LEU A 121 6.34 -0.62 1.55
N GLU A 122 5.40 0.31 1.42
CA GLU A 122 4.54 0.78 2.50
C GLU A 122 3.09 0.42 2.21
N PRO A 123 2.38 -0.22 3.18
CA PRO A 123 0.95 -0.41 3.05
C PRO A 123 0.22 0.91 3.28
N ASP A 124 -1.04 0.98 2.87
CA ASP A 124 -1.90 2.11 3.24
C ASP A 124 -2.34 2.03 4.71
N CYS A 125 -2.58 0.81 5.20
CA CYS A 125 -2.79 0.48 6.60
C CYS A 125 -2.25 -0.92 6.91
N SER A 126 -1.88 -1.17 8.16
CA SER A 126 -1.50 -2.49 8.63
C SER A 126 -1.92 -2.70 10.06
N PHE A 127 -2.19 -3.96 10.40
CA PHE A 127 -2.66 -4.37 11.71
C PHE A 127 -1.97 -5.65 12.14
N GLY A 128 -1.79 -5.82 13.43
CA GLY A 128 -1.20 -7.01 14.01
C GLY A 128 -1.47 -7.10 15.51
N PRO A 129 -1.12 -8.21 16.14
CA PRO A 129 -1.31 -8.37 17.57
C PRO A 129 -0.47 -7.38 18.35
N ASP A 130 -0.97 -6.97 19.52
CA ASP A 130 -0.15 -6.31 20.52
C ASP A 130 0.75 -7.36 21.22
N HIS A 131 1.93 -6.94 21.68
CA HIS A 131 2.86 -7.78 22.44
C HIS A 131 2.27 -8.35 23.75
N THR A 132 1.13 -7.83 24.22
CA THR A 132 0.41 -8.35 25.38
C THR A 132 -0.61 -9.45 25.05
N VAL A 133 -0.89 -9.71 23.77
CA VAL A 133 -1.89 -10.72 23.36
C VAL A 133 -1.37 -12.12 23.67
N VAL A 134 -2.10 -12.85 24.52
CA VAL A 134 -1.74 -14.22 24.91
C VAL A 134 -1.83 -15.15 23.70
N GLY A 135 -0.76 -15.90 23.44
CA GLY A 135 -0.71 -16.87 22.35
C GLY A 135 -0.26 -16.30 21.00
N ALA A 136 -0.03 -14.99 20.89
CA ALA A 136 0.56 -14.42 19.68
C ALA A 136 2.01 -14.90 19.52
N ILE A 137 2.32 -15.55 18.38
CA ILE A 137 3.67 -16.03 18.06
C ILE A 137 4.24 -15.17 16.95
N LYS A 138 5.13 -14.25 17.32
CA LYS A 138 5.82 -13.39 16.38
C LYS A 138 6.84 -14.17 15.53
N PRO A 139 6.88 -13.98 14.20
CA PRO A 139 7.93 -14.53 13.35
C PRO A 139 9.34 -14.17 13.81
N LYS A 140 10.30 -15.07 13.53
CA LYS A 140 11.72 -14.85 13.85
C LYS A 140 12.25 -13.65 13.06
N GLY A 141 13.00 -12.77 13.74
CA GLY A 141 13.66 -11.62 13.11
C GLY A 141 12.83 -10.34 13.03
N LEU A 142 11.51 -10.39 13.23
CA LEU A 142 10.67 -9.18 13.28
C LEU A 142 10.69 -8.55 14.68
N ARG A 143 10.50 -7.23 14.77
CA ARG A 143 10.05 -6.59 16.02
C ARG A 143 8.53 -6.72 16.18
N TRP A 144 8.00 -6.50 17.39
CA TRP A 144 6.55 -6.56 17.63
C TRP A 144 5.76 -5.52 16.83
N ASP A 145 6.31 -4.32 16.68
CA ASP A 145 5.77 -3.25 15.85
C ASP A 145 6.03 -3.41 14.35
N GLU A 146 6.69 -4.50 13.94
CA GLU A 146 6.78 -4.94 12.54
C GLU A 146 5.92 -6.18 12.28
N PHE A 147 5.34 -6.78 13.32
CA PHE A 147 4.52 -7.98 13.21
C PHE A 147 3.09 -7.62 12.83
N HIS A 148 2.84 -7.63 11.53
CA HIS A 148 1.55 -7.30 10.95
C HIS A 148 0.92 -8.55 10.34
N THR A 149 -0.24 -8.95 10.85
CA THR A 149 -1.03 -10.08 10.33
C THR A 149 -1.99 -9.67 9.22
N LEU A 150 -2.35 -8.38 9.15
CA LEU A 150 -3.18 -7.80 8.09
C LEU A 150 -2.45 -6.65 7.40
N LYS A 151 -2.38 -6.71 6.07
CA LYS A 151 -1.96 -5.60 5.20
C LYS A 151 -3.14 -5.07 4.41
N VAL A 152 -3.22 -3.75 4.23
CA VAL A 152 -4.30 -3.08 3.52
C VAL A 152 -3.74 -2.19 2.42
N GLU A 153 -4.33 -2.29 1.24
CA GLU A 153 -4.04 -1.45 0.07
C GLU A 153 -5.33 -0.84 -0.48
N ILE A 154 -5.30 0.47 -0.73
CA ILE A 154 -6.42 1.24 -1.24
C ILE A 154 -6.04 1.83 -2.59
N GLY A 155 -6.69 1.39 -3.65
CA GLY A 155 -6.56 1.96 -4.98
C GLY A 155 -7.65 2.97 -5.24
N VAL A 156 -7.31 4.26 -5.28
CA VAL A 156 -8.18 5.30 -5.84
C VAL A 156 -7.76 5.63 -7.27
N SER A 157 -6.46 5.93 -7.44
CA SER A 157 -5.82 6.09 -8.75
C SER A 157 -5.24 4.79 -9.29
N GLN A 158 -5.23 3.72 -8.48
CA GLN A 158 -4.73 2.40 -8.81
C GLN A 158 -5.91 1.48 -9.06
N THR A 159 -5.75 0.56 -10.02
CA THR A 159 -6.78 -0.43 -10.35
C THR A 159 -6.39 -1.80 -9.81
N TRP A 160 -7.29 -2.78 -9.95
CA TRP A 160 -6.95 -4.19 -9.72
C TRP A 160 -5.75 -4.60 -10.57
N GLY A 161 -5.73 -4.24 -11.86
CA GLY A 161 -4.58 -4.42 -12.76
C GLY A 161 -4.08 -5.87 -12.87
N ARG A 162 -2.95 -6.06 -13.56
CA ARG A 162 -2.21 -7.33 -13.57
C ARG A 162 -1.03 -7.24 -12.61
N VAL A 163 -0.60 -8.37 -12.06
CA VAL A 163 0.60 -8.47 -11.18
C VAL A 163 1.86 -7.84 -11.80
N LYS A 164 1.98 -7.75 -13.12
CA LYS A 164 3.13 -7.11 -13.79
C LYS A 164 3.08 -5.57 -13.77
N ASP A 165 1.92 -4.97 -13.50
CA ASP A 165 1.83 -3.53 -13.26
C ASP A 165 2.19 -3.25 -11.80
N HIS A 166 3.33 -2.60 -11.62
CA HIS A 166 3.89 -2.12 -10.36
C HIS A 166 2.96 -1.19 -9.55
N ARG A 167 1.90 -0.66 -10.17
CA ARG A 167 0.87 0.15 -9.49
C ARG A 167 -0.36 -0.66 -9.11
N SER A 168 -0.51 -1.88 -9.61
CA SER A 168 -1.72 -2.65 -9.40
C SER A 168 -1.85 -3.06 -7.93
N LEU A 169 -3.10 -3.16 -7.48
CA LEU A 169 -3.39 -3.76 -6.17
C LEU A 169 -2.92 -5.21 -6.12
N GLU A 170 -2.96 -5.94 -7.24
CA GLU A 170 -2.48 -7.33 -7.33
C GLU A 170 -0.98 -7.45 -7.11
N PHE A 171 -0.18 -6.54 -7.65
CA PHE A 171 1.28 -6.54 -7.44
C PHE A 171 1.64 -6.35 -5.97
N LYS A 172 0.99 -5.39 -5.31
CA LYS A 172 1.21 -5.17 -3.88
C LYS A 172 0.68 -6.30 -3.03
N ALA A 173 -0.47 -6.87 -3.37
CA ALA A 173 -0.99 -8.05 -2.67
C ALA A 173 -0.02 -9.25 -2.77
N ASP A 174 0.50 -9.52 -3.97
CA ASP A 174 1.52 -10.55 -4.19
C ASP A 174 2.83 -10.26 -3.44
N ALA A 175 3.18 -8.99 -3.24
CA ALA A 175 4.30 -8.61 -2.39
C ALA A 175 4.00 -8.92 -0.92
N TRP A 176 2.80 -8.59 -0.43
CA TRP A 176 2.42 -8.75 0.97
C TRP A 176 2.25 -10.19 1.41
N ARG A 177 1.78 -11.09 0.55
CA ARG A 177 1.67 -12.52 0.91
C ARG A 177 3.00 -13.19 1.22
N GLN A 178 4.11 -12.59 0.79
CA GLN A 178 5.46 -13.06 1.05
C GLN A 178 6.08 -12.42 2.31
N TYR A 179 5.35 -11.52 2.98
CA TYR A 179 5.79 -10.87 4.21
C TYR A 179 5.60 -11.82 5.41
N PRO A 180 6.63 -12.07 6.25
CA PRO A 180 6.50 -13.00 7.36
C PRO A 180 5.40 -12.60 8.35
N GLY A 181 4.48 -13.54 8.62
CA GLY A 181 3.38 -13.35 9.57
C GLY A 181 2.16 -12.65 9.00
N VAL A 182 2.14 -12.25 7.73
CA VAL A 182 0.89 -11.82 7.08
C VAL A 182 -0.01 -13.02 6.88
N GLU A 183 -1.21 -12.93 7.42
CA GLU A 183 -2.28 -13.92 7.30
C GLU A 183 -3.37 -13.43 6.34
N TYR A 184 -3.52 -12.11 6.21
CA TYR A 184 -4.55 -11.49 5.39
C TYR A 184 -4.03 -10.28 4.61
N VAL A 185 -4.53 -10.14 3.38
CA VAL A 185 -4.36 -8.92 2.57
C VAL A 185 -5.73 -8.40 2.15
N LEU A 186 -6.06 -7.18 2.55
CA LEU A 186 -7.28 -6.49 2.14
C LEU A 186 -6.97 -5.46 1.06
N CYS A 187 -7.50 -5.67 -0.13
CA CYS A 187 -7.44 -4.69 -1.21
C CYS A 187 -8.80 -4.01 -1.39
N ILE A 188 -8.80 -2.69 -1.53
CA ILE A 188 -10.01 -1.91 -1.83
C ILE A 188 -9.74 -1.04 -3.05
N HIS A 189 -10.57 -1.16 -4.08
CA HIS A 189 -10.55 -0.27 -5.24
C HIS A 189 -11.80 0.61 -5.20
N ALA A 190 -11.60 1.93 -5.16
CA ALA A 190 -12.68 2.91 -5.15
C ALA A 190 -12.45 3.95 -6.24
N SER A 191 -13.51 4.40 -6.91
CA SER A 191 -13.38 5.54 -7.83
C SER A 191 -13.19 6.86 -7.06
N PRO A 192 -12.56 7.89 -7.64
CA PRO A 192 -12.43 9.19 -6.98
C PRO A 192 -13.77 9.82 -6.57
N ALA A 193 -14.83 9.57 -7.34
CA ALA A 193 -16.19 10.03 -7.06
C ALA A 193 -16.98 9.11 -6.10
N LEU A 194 -16.38 8.00 -5.66
CA LEU A 194 -17.01 6.95 -4.84
C LEU A 194 -18.30 6.34 -5.42
N ASP A 195 -18.53 6.47 -6.73
CA ASP A 195 -19.62 5.79 -7.42
C ASP A 195 -19.34 4.29 -7.65
N PHE A 196 -18.10 3.87 -7.42
CA PHE A 196 -17.66 2.50 -7.38
C PHE A 196 -16.79 2.25 -6.14
N CYS A 197 -17.03 1.11 -5.47
CA CYS A 197 -16.17 0.57 -4.43
C CYS A 197 -16.26 -0.96 -4.47
N GLY A 198 -15.13 -1.61 -4.68
CA GLY A 198 -14.97 -3.06 -4.60
C GLY A 198 -13.86 -3.40 -3.60
N ASN A 199 -14.01 -4.51 -2.89
CA ASN A 199 -12.99 -4.99 -1.95
C ASN A 199 -12.76 -6.49 -2.13
N ARG A 200 -11.58 -6.94 -1.74
CA ARG A 200 -11.21 -8.35 -1.67
C ARG A 200 -10.32 -8.58 -0.46
N LEU A 201 -10.68 -9.57 0.34
CA LEU A 201 -9.87 -10.08 1.44
C LEU A 201 -9.29 -11.43 1.00
N ASP A 202 -7.97 -11.50 0.90
CA ASP A 202 -7.25 -12.72 0.54
C ASP A 202 -6.59 -13.29 1.81
N SER A 203 -6.84 -14.56 2.13
CA SER A 203 -6.14 -15.31 3.19
C SER A 203 -4.81 -15.84 2.64
N VAL A 204 -3.77 -15.87 3.46
CA VAL A 204 -2.43 -16.32 3.10
C VAL A 204 -2.07 -17.59 3.89
N VAL A 205 -1.69 -18.64 3.17
CA VAL A 205 -1.25 -19.93 3.73
C VAL A 205 0.00 -20.38 2.99
N ASN A 206 1.09 -20.63 3.73
CA ASN A 206 2.39 -21.01 3.15
C ASN A 206 2.86 -20.08 2.03
N ASP A 207 2.78 -18.77 2.30
CA ASP A 207 3.11 -17.67 1.37
C ASP A 207 2.26 -17.62 0.08
N GLU A 208 1.20 -18.45 -0.04
CA GLU A 208 0.25 -18.52 -1.16
C GLU A 208 -1.13 -18.02 -0.74
N PHE A 209 -1.91 -17.50 -1.70
CA PHE A 209 -3.31 -17.16 -1.42
C PHE A 209 -4.18 -18.40 -1.37
N GLU A 210 -5.06 -18.45 -0.37
CA GLU A 210 -6.02 -19.55 -0.21
C GLU A 210 -7.14 -19.44 -1.26
N GLY A 211 -7.16 -20.38 -2.20
CA GLY A 211 -8.19 -20.48 -3.23
C GLY A 211 -8.00 -19.51 -4.42
N PRO A 212 -8.91 -19.57 -5.41
CA PRO A 212 -8.83 -18.71 -6.59
C PRO A 212 -9.16 -17.27 -6.22
N ARG A 213 -8.25 -16.33 -6.54
CA ARG A 213 -8.52 -14.89 -6.48
C ARG A 213 -9.63 -14.53 -7.46
N THR A 214 -10.83 -14.30 -6.96
CA THR A 214 -11.92 -13.73 -7.77
C THR A 214 -11.77 -12.21 -7.74
N GLN A 215 -11.74 -11.57 -8.91
CA GLN A 215 -11.87 -10.11 -8.93
C GLN A 215 -13.26 -9.77 -8.40
N PRO A 216 -13.39 -8.82 -7.45
CA PRO A 216 -14.69 -8.43 -6.95
C PRO A 216 -15.55 -7.93 -8.12
N MET A 217 -16.72 -8.58 -8.27
CA MET A 217 -17.67 -8.29 -9.33
C MET A 217 -17.98 -6.78 -9.37
N HIS A 218 -18.02 -6.21 -10.58
CA HIS A 218 -18.55 -4.85 -10.79
C HIS A 218 -19.98 -4.74 -10.26
N ARG A 219 -20.18 -4.17 -9.07
CA ARG A 219 -21.51 -3.67 -8.70
C ARG A 219 -21.77 -2.39 -9.51
N ARG A 220 -22.63 -2.50 -10.53
CA ARG A 220 -23.17 -1.32 -11.24
C ARG A 220 -24.02 -0.48 -10.27
N ARG A 221 -23.95 0.83 -10.49
CA ARG A 221 -24.68 1.96 -9.87
C ARG A 221 -25.94 1.58 -9.09
N LEU A 222 -26.07 2.14 -7.89
CA LEU A 222 -27.38 2.55 -7.37
C LEU A 222 -27.89 3.67 -8.30
N SER A 223 -28.75 3.31 -9.25
CA SER A 223 -29.54 4.29 -9.99
C SER A 223 -30.35 5.09 -8.99
N HIS A 224 -29.96 6.35 -8.76
CA HIS A 224 -30.88 7.33 -8.25
C HIS A 224 -31.84 7.63 -9.39
N SER A 225 -33.00 7.00 -9.37
CA SER A 225 -34.13 7.44 -10.20
C SER A 225 -34.66 8.76 -9.63
N PRO A 226 -35.07 9.71 -10.49
CA PRO A 226 -35.61 11.00 -10.08
C PRO A 226 -36.92 10.89 -9.30
#